data_AF-A0A7Y5JRC9-F1
#
_entry.id   AF-A0A7Y5JRC9-F1
#
_cell.length_a   1.000
_cell.length_b   1.000
_cell.length_c   1.000
_cell.angle_alpha   90.00
_cell.angle_beta   90.00
_cell.angle_gamma   90.00
#
_symmetry.space_group_name_H-M   'P 1'
#
loop_
_entity.id
_entity.type
_entity.pdbx_description
1 polymer ?
#
loop_
_entity_poly.entity_id
_entity_poly.type
_entity_poly.pdbx_seq_one_letter_code
_entity_poly.pdbx_strand_id
1 'polypeptide(L)'
;MSKPVLGIILGVVLGIFDGLTAWFTPEVRDALAGIVMGSSFKGLLAGLIIGFFSRKVSDMTKGLIFGGIVGLALATLVAAMPGENGEHYWLEIMIPGTIVGIILGWATQRYGKPAVA
;
A
#
# COMPACT_ATOMS: atom_id res chain seq x y z
N MET A 1 11.41 -1.45 -16.43
CA MET A 1 11.53 -1.06 -15.01
C MET A 1 11.70 -2.32 -14.18
N SER A 2 12.63 -2.33 -13.22
CA SER A 2 12.80 -3.48 -12.32
C SER A 2 11.60 -3.60 -11.39
N LYS A 3 11.30 -4.83 -10.93
CA LYS A 3 10.19 -5.10 -10.02
C LYS A 3 10.17 -4.21 -8.76
N PRO A 4 11.31 -3.96 -8.06
CA PRO A 4 11.32 -3.05 -6.90
C PRO A 4 11.02 -1.61 -7.27
N VAL A 5 11.61 -1.08 -8.36
CA VAL A 5 11.38 0.32 -8.77
C VAL A 5 9.93 0.54 -9.18
N LEU A 6 9.33 -0.42 -9.90
CA LEU A 6 7.90 -0.39 -10.21
C LEU A 6 7.05 -0.37 -8.94
N GLY A 7 7.37 -1.26 -7.99
CA GLY A 7 6.67 -1.33 -6.71
C GLY A 7 6.72 -0.01 -5.95
N ILE A 8 7.89 0.62 -5.84
CA ILE A 8 8.06 1.90 -5.12
C ILE A 8 7.24 3.01 -5.78
N ILE A 9 7.40 3.22 -7.09
CA ILE A 9 6.72 4.32 -7.81
C ILE A 9 5.20 4.13 -7.72
N LEU A 10 4.73 2.92 -8.06
CA LEU A 10 3.30 2.62 -8.00
C LEU A 10 2.78 2.68 -6.56
N GLY A 11 3.58 2.25 -5.59
CA GLY A 11 3.24 2.26 -4.17
C GLY A 11 3.03 3.66 -3.63
N VAL A 12 3.90 4.61 -3.98
CA VAL A 12 3.72 6.03 -3.61
C VAL A 12 2.45 6.58 -4.25
N VAL A 13 2.25 6.37 -5.55
CA VAL A 13 1.08 6.89 -6.28
C VAL A 13 -0.22 6.32 -5.71
N LEU A 14 -0.30 5.01 -5.52
CA LEU A 14 -1.47 4.36 -4.94
C LEU A 14 -1.66 4.71 -3.46
N GLY A 15 -0.57 4.96 -2.73
CA GLY A 15 -0.62 5.42 -1.34
C GLY A 15 -1.22 6.82 -1.20
N ILE A 16 -1.02 7.71 -2.18
CA ILE A 16 -1.72 9.00 -2.24
C ILE A 16 -3.23 8.76 -2.37
N PHE A 17 -3.65 7.92 -3.33
CA PHE A 17 -5.06 7.62 -3.54
C PHE A 17 -5.72 6.93 -2.34
N ASP A 18 -4.99 6.04 -1.68
CA ASP A 18 -5.40 5.40 -0.43
C ASP A 18 -5.65 6.43 0.67
N GLY A 19 -4.70 7.34 0.92
CA GLY A 19 -4.89 8.41 1.90
C GLY A 19 -6.02 9.37 1.55
N LEU A 20 -6.27 9.62 0.26
CA LEU A 20 -7.40 10.43 -0.20
C LEU A 20 -8.76 9.79 0.06
N THR A 21 -8.83 8.47 0.30
CA THR A 21 -10.10 7.83 0.72
C THR A 21 -10.61 8.36 2.06
N ALA A 22 -9.73 8.90 2.91
CA ALA A 22 -10.13 9.56 4.17
C ALA A 22 -10.98 10.82 3.95
N TRP A 23 -11.05 11.36 2.73
CA TRP A 23 -11.99 12.44 2.40
C TRP A 23 -13.46 12.05 2.64
N PHE A 24 -13.78 10.75 2.58
CA PHE A 24 -15.12 10.24 2.86
C PHE A 24 -15.48 10.23 4.35
N THR A 25 -14.52 10.50 5.24
CA THR A 25 -14.70 10.59 6.70
C THR A 25 -14.58 12.06 7.11
N PRO A 26 -15.70 12.79 7.27
CA PRO A 26 -15.69 14.23 7.56
C PRO A 26 -14.84 14.61 8.78
N GLU A 27 -14.77 13.73 9.77
CA GLU A 27 -14.15 13.93 11.08
C GLU A 27 -12.62 14.09 11.03
N VAL A 28 -11.97 13.65 9.94
CA VAL A 28 -10.50 13.65 9.79
C VAL A 28 -10.00 14.50 8.63
N ARG A 29 -10.89 15.29 8.00
CA ARG A 29 -10.54 16.12 6.83
C ARG A 29 -9.50 17.19 7.14
N ASP A 30 -9.47 17.70 8.36
CA ASP A 30 -8.48 18.69 8.79
C ASP A 30 -7.06 18.09 8.84
N ALA A 31 -6.96 16.78 9.07
CA ALA A 31 -5.71 16.01 9.09
C ALA A 31 -5.38 15.33 7.74
N LEU A 32 -6.17 15.57 6.68
CA LEU A 32 -6.07 14.85 5.40
C LEU A 32 -4.66 14.88 4.80
N ALA A 33 -3.98 16.03 4.86
CA ALA A 33 -2.62 16.15 4.32
C ALA A 33 -1.63 15.20 5.02
N GLY A 34 -1.77 15.05 6.35
CA GLY A 34 -0.99 14.10 7.14
C GLY A 34 -1.33 12.64 6.80
N ILE A 35 -2.62 12.33 6.62
CA ILE A 35 -3.10 11.01 6.23
C ILE A 35 -2.58 10.61 4.85
N VAL A 36 -2.60 11.54 3.89
CA VAL A 36 -2.06 11.33 2.53
C VAL A 36 -0.55 11.11 2.58
N MET A 37 0.19 11.90 3.37
CA MET A 37 1.63 11.71 3.55
C MET A 37 1.95 10.35 4.18
N GLY A 38 1.26 9.97 5.26
CA GLY A 38 1.41 8.68 5.92
C GLY A 38 1.08 7.51 4.99
N SER A 39 0.00 7.63 4.22
CA SER A 39 -0.42 6.59 3.26
C SER A 39 0.53 6.47 2.08
N SER A 40 1.14 7.58 1.64
CA SER A 40 2.21 7.57 0.63
C SER A 40 3.46 6.84 1.12
N PHE A 41 3.87 7.08 2.38
CA PHE A 41 4.99 6.38 3.00
C PHE A 41 4.70 4.88 3.20
N LYS A 42 3.51 4.55 3.70
CA LYS A 42 3.00 3.17 3.78
C LYS A 42 3.04 2.48 2.42
N GLY A 43 2.54 3.15 1.39
CA GLY A 43 2.55 2.67 0.00
C GLY A 43 3.96 2.45 -0.55
N LEU A 44 4.91 3.35 -0.25
CA LEU A 44 6.32 3.19 -0.59
C LEU A 44 6.90 1.92 0.04
N LEU A 45 6.69 1.72 1.35
CA LEU A 45 7.18 0.54 2.07
C LEU A 45 6.55 -0.75 1.51
N ALA A 46 5.23 -0.76 1.30
CA ALA A 46 4.53 -1.88 0.68
C ALA A 46 5.11 -2.19 -0.71
N GLY A 47 5.27 -1.17 -1.54
CA GLY A 47 5.84 -1.27 -2.88
C GLY A 47 7.25 -1.84 -2.91
N LEU A 48 8.11 -1.39 -1.99
CA LEU A 48 9.47 -1.91 -1.84
C LEU A 48 9.47 -3.40 -1.44
N ILE A 49 8.72 -3.77 -0.40
CA ILE A 49 8.65 -5.14 0.12
C ILE A 49 8.09 -6.09 -0.95
N ILE A 50 6.96 -5.73 -1.57
CA ILE A 50 6.28 -6.53 -2.59
C ILE A 50 7.12 -6.61 -3.86
N GLY A 51 7.73 -5.50 -4.29
CA GLY A 51 8.60 -5.46 -5.46
C GLY A 51 9.86 -6.30 -5.30
N PHE A 52 10.45 -6.35 -4.11
CA PHE A 52 11.59 -7.21 -3.80
C PHE A 52 11.20 -8.69 -3.73
N PHE A 53 10.07 -9.02 -3.11
CA PHE A 53 9.52 -10.37 -3.12
C PHE A 53 9.27 -10.86 -4.55
N SER A 54 8.64 -10.02 -5.38
CA SER A 54 8.34 -10.33 -6.77
C SER A 54 9.61 -10.53 -7.61
N ARG A 55 10.75 -9.93 -7.22
CA ARG A 55 12.05 -10.20 -7.87
C ARG A 55 12.50 -11.65 -7.69
N LYS A 56 12.17 -12.28 -6.56
CA LYS A 56 12.57 -13.66 -6.23
C LYS A 56 11.51 -14.69 -6.62
N VAL A 57 10.23 -14.30 -6.61
CA VAL A 57 9.09 -15.19 -6.89
C VAL A 57 8.38 -14.73 -8.16
N SER A 58 8.27 -15.59 -9.16
CA SER A 58 7.65 -15.30 -10.48
C SER A 58 6.20 -15.77 -10.60
N ASP A 59 5.53 -16.04 -9.48
CA ASP A 59 4.17 -16.58 -9.42
C ASP A 59 3.14 -15.48 -9.15
N MET A 60 2.13 -15.38 -10.02
CA MET A 60 1.08 -14.36 -9.93
C MET A 60 0.27 -14.50 -8.64
N THR A 61 -0.24 -15.70 -8.37
CA THR A 61 -1.10 -15.98 -7.20
C THR A 61 -0.36 -15.68 -5.91
N LYS A 62 0.90 -16.11 -5.79
CA LYS A 62 1.74 -15.79 -4.62
C LYS A 62 2.01 -14.30 -4.50
N GLY A 63 2.19 -13.60 -5.63
CA GLY A 63 2.33 -12.14 -5.66
C GLY A 63 1.10 -11.40 -5.14
N LEU A 64 -0.10 -11.80 -5.57
CA LEU A 64 -1.36 -11.22 -5.09
C LEU A 64 -1.56 -11.48 -3.60
N ILE A 65 -1.39 -12.72 -3.15
CA ILE A 65 -1.57 -13.11 -1.74
C ILE A 65 -0.56 -12.36 -0.87
N PHE A 66 0.71 -12.36 -1.24
CA PHE A 66 1.75 -11.64 -0.50
C PHE A 66 1.48 -10.14 -0.48
N GLY A 67 1.09 -9.57 -1.61
CA GLY A 67 0.70 -8.16 -1.72
C GLY A 67 -0.45 -7.80 -0.77
N GLY A 68 -1.51 -8.61 -0.76
CA GLY A 68 -2.63 -8.44 0.16
C GLY A 68 -2.23 -8.56 1.63
N ILE A 69 -1.40 -9.55 1.99
CA ILE A 69 -0.90 -9.73 3.36
C ILE A 69 -0.07 -8.50 3.80
N VAL A 70 0.85 -8.02 2.96
CA VAL A 70 1.68 -6.85 3.27
C VAL A 70 0.83 -5.58 3.38
N GLY A 71 -0.10 -5.37 2.44
CA GLY A 71 -1.03 -4.24 2.46
C GLY A 71 -1.88 -4.22 3.72
N LEU A 72 -2.49 -5.37 4.06
CA LEU A 72 -3.28 -5.55 5.26
C LEU A 72 -2.44 -5.34 6.52
N ALA A 73 -1.27 -5.97 6.62
CA ALA A 73 -0.42 -5.86 7.80
C ALA A 73 0.00 -4.41 8.08
N LEU A 74 0.45 -3.69 7.05
CA LEU A 74 0.83 -2.28 7.20
C LEU A 74 -0.39 -1.39 7.49
N ALA A 75 -1.55 -1.66 6.87
CA ALA A 75 -2.76 -0.91 7.15
C ALA A 75 -3.29 -1.13 8.56
N THR A 76 -3.23 -2.36 9.09
CA THR A 76 -3.59 -2.68 10.48
C THR A 76 -2.69 -1.95 11.48
N LEU A 77 -1.39 -1.84 11.20
CA LEU A 77 -0.47 -1.07 12.05
C LEU A 77 -0.83 0.41 12.08
N VAL A 78 -1.27 0.98 10.96
CA VAL A 78 -1.74 2.38 10.90
C VAL A 78 -3.09 2.53 11.59
N ALA A 79 -4.04 1.62 11.37
CA ALA A 79 -5.36 1.66 12.00
C ALA A 79 -5.31 1.49 13.53
N ALA A 80 -4.29 0.79 14.04
CA ALA A 80 -4.03 0.67 15.47
C ALA A 80 -3.53 1.97 16.11
N MET A 81 -3.10 2.97 15.31
CA MET A 81 -2.78 4.30 15.81
C MET A 81 -4.09 5.08 15.98
N PRO A 82 -4.37 5.66 17.17
CA PRO A 82 -5.57 6.45 17.37
C PRO A 82 -5.53 7.71 16.49
N GLY A 83 -6.66 8.04 15.87
CA GLY A 83 -6.84 9.33 15.20
C GLY A 83 -6.86 10.49 16.21
N GLU A 84 -6.91 11.73 15.71
CA GLU A 84 -6.95 12.93 16.56
C GLU A 84 -8.13 12.93 17.54
N ASN A 85 -9.22 12.26 17.19
CA ASN A 85 -10.42 12.12 18.01
C ASN A 85 -10.37 10.90 18.97
N GLY A 86 -9.26 10.15 18.97
CA GLY A 86 -9.10 8.92 19.75
C GLY A 86 -9.76 7.68 19.13
N GLU A 87 -10.46 7.84 18.00
CA GLU A 87 -11.09 6.73 17.28
C GLU A 87 -10.12 5.95 16.40
N HIS A 88 -10.43 4.67 16.18
CA HIS A 88 -9.68 3.78 15.31
C HIS A 88 -10.49 3.46 14.05
N TYR A 89 -10.00 3.93 12.90
CA TYR A 89 -10.63 3.73 11.59
C TYR A 89 -10.17 2.41 10.95
N TRP A 90 -10.57 1.29 11.55
CA TRP A 90 -10.09 -0.04 11.14
C TRP A 90 -10.44 -0.37 9.70
N LEU A 91 -11.72 -0.33 9.33
CA LEU A 91 -12.15 -0.81 8.01
C LEU A 91 -11.79 0.17 6.91
N GLU A 92 -11.92 1.46 7.20
CA GLU A 92 -11.65 2.57 6.30
C GLU A 92 -10.16 2.61 5.90
N ILE A 93 -9.26 2.17 6.77
CA ILE A 93 -7.82 2.11 6.47
C ILE A 93 -7.42 0.72 5.95
N MET A 94 -7.93 -0.36 6.54
CA MET A 94 -7.51 -1.73 6.20
C MET A 94 -7.97 -2.14 4.80
N ILE A 95 -9.20 -1.83 4.41
CA ILE A 95 -9.75 -2.27 3.12
C ILE A 95 -8.99 -1.62 1.95
N PRO A 96 -8.87 -0.27 1.87
CA PRO A 96 -8.16 0.37 0.77
C PRO A 96 -6.67 0.00 0.76
N GLY A 97 -6.01 -0.05 1.94
CA GLY A 97 -4.61 -0.46 2.06
C GLY A 97 -4.35 -1.90 1.57
N THR A 98 -5.26 -2.83 1.86
CA THR A 98 -5.17 -4.21 1.35
C THR A 98 -5.33 -4.26 -0.17
N ILE A 99 -6.28 -3.50 -0.72
CA ILE A 99 -6.49 -3.39 -2.17
C ILE A 99 -5.23 -2.85 -2.86
N VAL A 100 -4.62 -1.80 -2.31
CA VAL A 100 -3.34 -1.27 -2.81
C VAL A 100 -2.26 -2.34 -2.80
N GLY A 101 -2.13 -3.10 -1.72
CA GLY A 101 -1.19 -4.23 -1.63
C GLY A 101 -1.42 -5.28 -2.73
N ILE A 102 -2.67 -5.67 -2.98
CA ILE A 102 -3.02 -6.62 -4.04
C ILE A 102 -2.67 -6.07 -5.42
N ILE A 103 -3.00 -4.80 -5.69
CA ILE A 103 -2.69 -4.13 -6.97
C ILE A 103 -1.17 -4.09 -7.18
N LEU A 104 -0.40 -3.77 -6.13
CA LEU A 104 1.06 -3.78 -6.18
C LEU A 104 1.58 -5.18 -6.52
N GLY A 105 1.08 -6.21 -5.85
CA GLY A 105 1.47 -7.61 -6.10
C GLY A 105 1.18 -8.05 -7.52
N TRP A 106 0.00 -7.69 -8.04
CA TRP A 106 -0.35 -7.95 -9.44
C TRP A 106 0.55 -7.19 -10.41
N ALA A 107 0.75 -5.88 -10.20
CA ALA A 107 1.51 -5.03 -11.11
C ALA A 107 2.99 -5.41 -11.16
N THR A 108 3.62 -5.70 -10.02
CA THR A 108 5.02 -6.13 -9.97
C THR A 108 5.24 -7.50 -10.60
N GLN A 109 4.26 -8.41 -10.53
CA GLN A 109 4.33 -9.69 -11.24
C GLN A 109 4.04 -9.57 -12.73
N ARG A 110 3.05 -8.75 -13.12
CA ARG A 110 2.58 -8.63 -14.51
C ARG A 110 3.51 -7.80 -15.39
N TYR A 111 3.98 -6.67 -14.87
CA TYR A 111 4.70 -5.65 -15.65
C TYR A 111 6.16 -5.47 -15.23
N GLY A 112 6.52 -5.93 -14.04
CA GLY A 112 7.87 -5.78 -13.54
C GLY A 112 8.83 -6.76 -14.23
N LYS A 113 9.85 -6.23 -14.88
CA LYS A 113 10.88 -7.04 -15.54
C LYS A 113 11.89 -7.56 -14.52
N PRO A 114 12.47 -8.76 -14.72
CA PRO A 114 13.68 -9.14 -14.01
C PRO A 114 14.71 -8.01 -14.18
N ALA A 115 15.35 -7.58 -13.10
CA ALA A 115 16.50 -6.70 -13.24
C ALA A 115 17.54 -7.50 -14.04
N VAL A 116 17.87 -7.03 -15.25
CA VAL A 116 18.96 -7.60 -16.05
C VAL A 116 20.19 -7.56 -15.16
N ALA A 117 20.77 -8.74 -14.91
CA ALA A 117 22.00 -8.90 -14.15
C ALA A 117 23.19 -8.41 -14.97
#